data_AF-A0A7Y4VY51-F1
#
_entry.id   AF-A0A7Y4VY51-F1
#
_cell.length_a   1.000
_cell.length_b   1.000
_cell.length_c   1.000
_cell.angle_alpha   90.00
_cell.angle_beta   90.00
_cell.angle_gamma   90.00
#
_symmetry.space_group_name_H-M   'P 1'
#
loop_
_entity.id
_entity.type
_entity.pdbx_description
1 polymer ?
#
loop_
_entity_poly.entity_id
_entity_poly.type
_entity_poly.pdbx_seq_one_letter_code
_entity_poly.pdbx_strand_id
1 'polypeptide(L)'
;MNAKIHLGYAVGTGDAVGIPLRHMVITGQTQEAGKTTALEALIARAGVKAIVFLTKRGEGSFAAARVIPPYFREKADWQFVASILEASRGEKLKFERAWIIRASKGARTLADVQGNVQRAMQTAKGLSADVYLTLDAYLDAVVPQIAQVRWAPRVDLRPGVNAMDLTGLTVEMQHLVIRSTIEWVQEQEQDTVVVVPEAWKFLPQGRGTPVKLAAESFIRQAAALRNYLWLDSQDIAGVEKIILKSVAVWILGVQRESNEVKRTLDQIPAGTKKPKLDDVQTLALGHFFACHGTHITEVYVQPTWVNDLDAIAIARGVLAIEEHPPAPRRGQLQEPTVNEAEARQLRDDNVELRRRVRELEEALHRTSADSSSAKGPESAPVSGHRDHGNPGSTPGSADALYHEFKTRLLREPSVLRVLAEQPEIRVEIERVVIDARADTLRGRIARLIADDFFADGQSAPAAQKELGRRGLDPGPANVYKELDALALLGFLTIEQGKDDRSRPRKEYRAVPGMKVNVVKR
;
A
#
# COMPACT_ATOMS: atom_id res chain seq x y z
N MET A 1 4.58 15.48 -31.17
CA MET A 1 5.63 14.46 -30.97
C MET A 1 5.38 13.76 -29.65
N ASN A 2 5.31 12.41 -29.60
CA ASN A 2 5.23 11.69 -28.33
C ASN A 2 6.58 11.85 -27.60
N ALA A 3 6.60 12.46 -26.42
CA ALA A 3 7.80 12.56 -25.61
C ALA A 3 8.30 11.14 -25.27
N LYS A 4 9.55 10.83 -25.60
CA LYS A 4 10.23 9.60 -25.20
C LYS A 4 11.06 9.89 -23.95
N ILE A 5 10.97 8.99 -22.97
CA ILE A 5 11.78 9.01 -21.75
C ILE A 5 12.87 7.97 -21.95
N HIS A 6 14.14 8.35 -21.73
CA HIS A 6 15.23 7.38 -21.68
C HIS A 6 15.03 6.45 -20.48
N LEU A 7 14.94 5.14 -20.75
CA LEU A 7 14.72 4.12 -19.71
C LEU A 7 16.06 3.54 -19.26
N GLY A 8 16.95 3.25 -20.20
CA GLY A 8 18.23 2.59 -19.94
C GLY A 8 18.79 1.97 -21.21
N TYR A 9 19.42 0.81 -21.08
CA TYR A 9 20.13 0.16 -22.19
C TYR A 9 19.68 -1.29 -22.39
N ALA A 10 19.54 -1.69 -23.65
CA ALA A 10 19.12 -3.04 -24.01
C ALA A 10 20.16 -4.06 -23.54
N VAL A 11 19.68 -5.11 -22.87
CA VAL A 11 20.56 -6.17 -22.36
C VAL A 11 21.19 -6.91 -23.54
N GLY A 12 22.49 -7.18 -23.44
CA GLY A 12 23.31 -7.81 -24.48
C GLY A 12 23.94 -6.82 -25.47
N THR A 13 23.20 -5.83 -25.99
CA THR A 13 23.74 -4.89 -27.00
C THR A 13 24.25 -3.58 -26.40
N GLY A 14 23.63 -3.11 -25.31
CA GLY A 14 23.88 -1.79 -24.74
C GLY A 14 23.27 -0.64 -25.54
N ASP A 15 22.32 -0.90 -26.45
CA ASP A 15 21.65 0.15 -27.21
C ASP A 15 20.69 0.95 -26.32
N ALA A 16 20.60 2.26 -26.53
CA ALA A 16 19.71 3.11 -25.75
C ALA A 16 18.23 2.75 -25.97
N VAL A 17 17.49 2.54 -24.89
CA VAL A 17 16.07 2.19 -24.88
C VAL A 17 15.26 3.35 -24.31
N GLY A 18 14.25 3.79 -25.05
CA GLY A 18 13.32 4.82 -24.61
C GLY A 18 11.87 4.38 -24.69
N ILE A 19 11.06 4.80 -23.71
CA ILE A 19 9.62 4.50 -23.61
C ILE A 19 8.78 5.77 -23.80
N PRO A 20 7.54 5.68 -24.30
CA PRO A 20 6.68 6.86 -24.41
C PRO A 20 6.18 7.31 -23.02
N LEU A 21 6.12 8.63 -22.78
CA LEU A 21 5.48 9.18 -21.58
C LEU A 21 3.96 8.99 -21.67
N ARG A 22 3.44 7.96 -20.98
CA ARG A 22 2.02 7.58 -20.92
C ARG A 22 1.69 6.99 -19.54
N HIS A 23 0.43 6.57 -19.36
CA HIS A 23 0.05 5.69 -18.27
C HIS A 23 0.92 4.43 -18.27
N MET A 24 1.46 4.09 -17.11
CA MET A 24 2.47 3.07 -16.96
C MET A 24 2.18 2.18 -15.75
N VAL A 25 2.53 0.90 -15.87
CA VAL A 25 2.66 -0.04 -14.76
C VAL A 25 4.12 -0.42 -14.62
N ILE A 26 4.60 -0.45 -13.38
CA ILE A 26 5.82 -1.14 -13.00
C ILE A 26 5.48 -2.22 -11.97
N THR A 27 5.99 -3.42 -12.21
CA THR A 27 5.75 -4.58 -11.34
C THR A 27 7.01 -5.45 -11.24
N GLY A 28 7.07 -6.32 -10.23
CA GLY A 28 8.28 -7.03 -9.83
C GLY A 28 8.33 -7.23 -8.31
N GLN A 29 9.05 -8.27 -7.88
CA GLN A 29 9.25 -8.58 -6.47
C GLN A 29 10.00 -7.43 -5.77
N THR A 30 9.54 -7.05 -4.57
CA THR A 30 10.15 -5.95 -3.81
C THR A 30 11.57 -6.32 -3.37
N GLN A 31 12.48 -5.34 -3.38
CA GLN A 31 13.93 -5.48 -3.15
C GLN A 31 14.71 -6.28 -4.21
N GLU A 32 14.08 -7.22 -4.93
CA GLU A 32 14.75 -8.01 -5.97
C GLU A 32 14.70 -7.35 -7.37
N ALA A 33 13.64 -6.59 -7.69
CA ALA A 33 13.49 -6.01 -9.03
C ALA A 33 14.13 -4.62 -9.20
N GLY A 34 14.19 -3.81 -8.13
CA GLY A 34 14.65 -2.41 -8.22
C GLY A 34 13.58 -1.40 -8.70
N LYS A 35 12.29 -1.67 -8.46
CA LYS A 35 11.16 -0.83 -8.94
C LYS A 35 11.26 0.63 -8.53
N THR A 36 11.54 0.91 -7.26
CA THR A 36 11.61 2.29 -6.75
C THR A 36 12.74 3.06 -7.42
N THR A 37 13.91 2.44 -7.57
CA THR A 37 15.05 2.99 -8.32
C THR A 37 14.70 3.29 -9.77
N ALA A 38 14.00 2.37 -10.43
CA ALA A 38 13.54 2.55 -11.80
C ALA A 38 12.53 3.71 -11.93
N LEU A 39 11.59 3.83 -11.00
CA LEU A 39 10.62 4.94 -10.96
C LEU A 39 11.31 6.29 -10.74
N GLU A 40 12.24 6.36 -9.79
CA GLU A 40 13.05 7.56 -9.55
C GLU A 40 13.78 8.03 -10.82
N ALA A 41 14.45 7.10 -11.49
CA ALA A 41 15.20 7.38 -12.71
C ALA A 41 14.28 7.85 -13.84
N LEU A 42 13.12 7.21 -14.00
CA LEU A 42 12.12 7.60 -15.00
C LEU A 42 11.53 8.99 -14.74
N ILE A 43 11.19 9.31 -13.49
CA ILE A 43 10.68 10.64 -13.13
C ILE A 43 11.73 11.70 -13.41
N ALA A 44 12.98 11.48 -12.97
CA ALA A 44 14.08 12.42 -13.15
C ALA A 44 14.32 12.72 -14.64
N ARG A 45 14.27 11.69 -15.50
CA ARG A 45 14.48 11.81 -16.95
C ARG A 45 13.27 12.34 -17.71
N ALA A 46 12.06 12.12 -17.21
CA ALA A 46 10.84 12.62 -17.84
C ALA A 46 10.73 14.16 -17.80
N GLY A 47 11.40 14.81 -16.86
CA GLY A 47 11.38 16.28 -16.71
C GLY A 47 10.00 16.82 -16.34
N VAL A 48 9.13 15.99 -15.76
CA VAL A 48 7.77 16.34 -15.35
C VAL A 48 7.68 16.62 -13.85
N LYS A 49 6.56 17.20 -13.42
CA LYS A 49 6.19 17.18 -12.00
C LYS A 49 5.71 15.77 -11.67
N ALA A 50 6.25 15.13 -10.64
CA ALA A 50 5.70 13.88 -10.15
C ALA A 50 5.32 14.00 -8.68
N ILE A 51 4.24 13.33 -8.31
CA ILE A 51 3.84 13.14 -6.93
C ILE A 51 3.82 11.65 -6.57
N VAL A 52 4.51 11.33 -5.48
CA VAL A 52 4.59 9.99 -4.89
C VAL A 52 4.04 10.03 -3.47
N PHE A 53 3.54 8.90 -2.98
CA PHE A 53 3.03 8.78 -1.62
C PHE A 53 3.89 7.77 -0.86
N LEU A 54 4.35 8.14 0.33
CA LEU A 54 5.06 7.22 1.23
C LEU A 54 4.03 6.61 2.18
N THR A 55 3.79 5.30 2.07
CA THR A 55 2.64 4.66 2.76
C THR A 55 3.05 3.63 3.80
N LYS A 56 4.31 3.15 3.76
CA LYS A 56 4.85 2.18 4.72
C LYS A 56 6.17 2.68 5.29
N ARG A 57 6.44 2.33 6.56
CA ARG A 57 7.75 2.59 7.20
C ARG A 57 8.83 1.78 6.48
N GLY A 58 9.97 2.41 6.21
CA GLY A 58 11.10 1.74 5.57
C GLY A 58 10.97 1.53 4.06
N GLU A 59 9.95 2.11 3.40
CA GLU A 59 9.98 2.28 1.94
C GLU A 59 11.27 3.04 1.59
N GLY A 60 12.11 2.39 0.76
CA GLY A 60 13.35 2.97 0.24
C GLY A 60 13.01 4.34 -0.32
N SER A 61 13.50 5.38 0.35
CA SER A 61 13.00 6.73 0.14
C SER A 61 13.38 7.20 -1.25
N PHE A 62 12.46 7.89 -1.94
CA PHE A 62 12.83 8.75 -3.07
C PHE A 62 13.86 9.77 -2.57
N ALA A 63 15.15 9.47 -2.72
CA ALA A 63 16.21 10.13 -1.96
C ALA A 63 16.26 11.64 -2.27
N ALA A 64 16.00 11.98 -3.54
CA ALA A 64 15.94 13.34 -4.07
C ALA A 64 14.54 13.99 -3.99
N ALA A 65 13.53 13.33 -3.42
CA ALA A 65 12.18 13.88 -3.41
C ALA A 65 12.03 15.07 -2.47
N ARG A 66 11.34 16.11 -2.94
CA ARG A 66 10.86 17.21 -2.11
C ARG A 66 9.66 16.75 -1.31
N VAL A 67 9.78 16.67 0.01
CA VAL A 67 8.65 16.36 0.89
C VAL A 67 7.70 17.56 0.94
N ILE A 68 6.42 17.31 0.72
CA ILE A 68 5.34 18.31 0.80
C ILE A 68 4.27 17.86 1.82
N PRO A 69 3.59 18.80 2.49
CA PRO A 69 2.52 18.47 3.42
C PRO A 69 1.37 17.74 2.72
N PRO A 70 0.66 16.83 3.41
CA PRO A 70 -0.45 16.11 2.83
C PRO A 70 -1.62 17.06 2.51
N TYR A 71 -2.31 16.77 1.40
CA TYR A 71 -3.46 17.54 0.94
C TYR A 71 -4.75 16.73 1.08
N PHE A 72 -5.76 17.33 1.72
CA PHE A 72 -7.09 16.73 1.86
C PHE A 72 -8.14 17.79 1.53
N ARG A 73 -9.12 17.42 0.70
CA ARG A 73 -10.26 18.26 0.37
C ARG A 73 -11.54 17.58 0.82
N GLU A 74 -12.24 18.25 1.72
CA GLU A 74 -13.55 17.83 2.23
C GLU A 74 -14.52 17.54 1.10
N LYS A 75 -15.28 16.46 1.28
CA LYS A 75 -16.39 16.06 0.42
C LYS A 75 -17.35 15.25 1.27
N ALA A 76 -18.64 15.46 1.05
CA ALA A 76 -19.67 14.83 1.85
C ALA A 76 -20.88 14.38 1.01
N ASP A 77 -20.74 14.32 -0.32
CA ASP A 77 -21.80 13.78 -1.14
C ASP A 77 -21.93 12.26 -0.95
N TRP A 78 -23.13 11.76 -1.22
CA TRP A 78 -23.47 10.37 -0.94
C TRP A 78 -22.66 9.35 -1.76
N GLN A 79 -22.15 9.71 -2.95
CA GLN A 79 -21.34 8.79 -3.76
C GLN A 79 -19.97 8.61 -3.13
N PHE A 80 -19.40 9.71 -2.64
CA PHE A 80 -18.16 9.69 -1.87
C PHE A 80 -18.31 8.87 -0.59
N VAL A 81 -19.35 9.14 0.22
CA VAL A 81 -19.61 8.40 1.46
C VAL A 81 -19.88 6.91 1.19
N ALA A 82 -20.56 6.58 0.09
CA ALA A 82 -20.75 5.19 -0.32
C ALA A 82 -19.42 4.49 -0.66
N SER A 83 -18.51 5.17 -1.36
CA SER A 83 -17.20 4.61 -1.73
C SER A 83 -16.32 4.32 -0.50
N ILE A 84 -16.46 5.14 0.54
CA ILE A 84 -15.85 4.94 1.86
C ILE A 84 -16.39 3.67 2.52
N LEU A 85 -17.71 3.51 2.56
CA LEU A 85 -18.34 2.36 3.22
C LEU A 85 -18.02 1.05 2.49
N GLU A 86 -17.98 1.07 1.16
CA GLU A 86 -17.52 -0.08 0.35
C GLU A 86 -16.08 -0.48 0.67
N ALA A 87 -15.19 0.52 0.82
CA ALA A 87 -13.79 0.27 1.16
C ALA A 87 -13.66 -0.38 2.55
N SER A 88 -14.41 0.13 3.53
CA SER A 88 -14.41 -0.38 4.90
C SER A 88 -14.96 -1.80 5.02
N ARG A 89 -16.00 -2.13 4.27
CA ARG A 89 -16.63 -3.48 4.31
C ARG A 89 -15.92 -4.50 3.44
N GLY A 90 -15.12 -4.06 2.46
CA GLY A 90 -14.53 -4.95 1.46
C GLY A 90 -15.54 -5.52 0.46
N GLU A 91 -16.77 -5.00 0.45
CA GLU A 91 -17.89 -5.50 -0.36
C GLU A 91 -18.61 -4.34 -1.08
N LYS A 92 -19.24 -4.62 -2.21
CA LYS A 92 -20.07 -3.64 -2.93
C LYS A 92 -21.42 -3.45 -2.24
N LEU A 93 -21.88 -2.21 -2.17
CA LEU A 93 -23.21 -1.90 -1.63
C LEU A 93 -24.30 -2.27 -2.66
N LYS A 94 -25.41 -2.84 -2.18
CA LYS A 94 -26.54 -3.29 -3.02
C LYS A 94 -27.81 -2.50 -2.75
N PHE A 95 -28.19 -2.34 -1.48
CA PHE A 95 -29.47 -1.75 -1.08
C PHE A 95 -29.32 -0.56 -0.12
N GLU A 96 -28.10 -0.32 0.36
CA GLU A 96 -27.79 0.61 1.45
C GLU A 96 -27.81 2.09 1.03
N ARG A 97 -27.88 2.37 -0.27
CA ARG A 97 -27.72 3.71 -0.85
C ARG A 97 -28.72 4.73 -0.30
N ALA A 98 -29.97 4.33 -0.07
CA ALA A 98 -31.00 5.24 0.43
C ALA A 98 -30.70 5.77 1.85
N TRP A 99 -30.01 4.99 2.68
CA TRP A 99 -29.58 5.43 4.02
C TRP A 99 -28.40 6.37 3.94
N ILE A 100 -27.43 6.07 3.06
CA ILE A 100 -26.26 6.92 2.83
C ILE A 100 -26.66 8.28 2.25
N ILE A 101 -27.59 8.31 1.29
CA ILE A 101 -28.15 9.55 0.74
C ILE A 101 -28.78 10.40 1.83
N ARG A 102 -29.55 9.79 2.75
CA ARG A 102 -30.15 10.51 3.87
C ARG A 102 -29.10 11.04 4.85
N ALA A 103 -28.11 10.22 5.22
CA ALA A 103 -27.02 10.62 6.09
C ALA A 103 -26.14 11.74 5.50
N SER A 104 -26.02 11.79 4.16
CA SER A 104 -25.21 12.78 3.45
C SER A 104 -25.98 14.07 3.12
N LYS A 105 -27.30 14.12 3.35
CA LYS A 105 -28.14 15.24 2.92
C LYS A 105 -27.80 16.51 3.68
N GLY A 106 -27.35 17.54 2.96
CA GLY A 106 -27.00 18.85 3.53
C GLY A 106 -25.64 18.89 4.24
N ALA A 107 -24.92 17.77 4.30
CA ALA A 107 -23.58 17.70 4.87
C ALA A 107 -22.56 18.40 3.95
N ARG A 108 -21.59 19.10 4.54
CA ARG A 108 -20.46 19.70 3.83
C ARG A 108 -19.14 19.00 4.14
N THR A 109 -19.05 18.40 5.32
CA THR A 109 -17.87 17.69 5.82
C THR A 109 -18.22 16.26 6.24
N LEU A 110 -17.20 15.41 6.38
CA LEU A 110 -17.40 14.07 6.96
C LEU A 110 -17.87 14.11 8.42
N ALA A 111 -17.50 15.14 9.17
CA ALA A 111 -18.02 15.36 10.52
C ALA A 111 -19.53 15.64 10.53
N ASP A 112 -20.05 16.42 9.57
CA ASP A 112 -21.50 16.63 9.41
C ASP A 112 -22.21 15.31 9.10
N VAL A 113 -21.62 14.47 8.23
CA VAL A 113 -22.15 13.13 7.93
C VAL A 113 -22.18 12.29 9.20
N GLN A 114 -21.11 12.30 9.99
CA GLN A 114 -21.06 11.56 11.27
C GLN A 114 -22.18 12.01 12.22
N GLY A 115 -22.36 13.33 12.39
CA GLY A 115 -23.46 13.86 13.19
C GLY A 115 -24.85 13.49 12.67
N ASN A 116 -25.03 13.37 11.35
CA ASN A 116 -26.27 12.87 10.76
C ASN A 116 -26.48 11.38 11.02
N VAL A 117 -25.42 10.57 10.90
CA VAL A 117 -25.42 9.13 11.17
C VAL A 117 -25.77 8.86 12.63
N GLN A 118 -25.12 9.52 13.58
CA GLN A 118 -25.35 9.36 15.01
C GLN A 118 -26.80 9.71 15.40
N ARG A 119 -27.38 10.77 14.82
CA ARG A 119 -28.81 11.11 15.01
C ARG A 119 -29.72 10.05 14.41
N ALA A 120 -29.40 9.53 13.22
CA ALA A 120 -30.19 8.51 12.57
C ALA A 120 -30.16 7.17 13.34
N MET A 121 -29.03 6.82 13.95
CA MET A 121 -28.87 5.60 14.75
C MET A 121 -29.83 5.52 15.94
N GLN A 122 -30.19 6.65 16.55
CA GLN A 122 -31.11 6.68 17.71
C GLN A 122 -32.50 6.11 17.40
N THR A 123 -32.91 6.15 16.13
CA THR A 123 -34.24 5.71 15.68
C THR A 123 -34.17 4.56 14.66
N ALA A 124 -32.98 4.24 14.15
CA ALA A 124 -32.78 3.19 13.17
C ALA A 124 -33.04 1.80 13.77
N LYS A 125 -33.57 0.90 12.94
CA LYS A 125 -33.82 -0.51 13.29
C LYS A 125 -33.41 -1.42 12.13
N GLY A 126 -33.09 -2.67 12.46
CA GLY A 126 -32.69 -3.69 11.49
C GLY A 126 -31.52 -3.23 10.61
N LEU A 127 -31.59 -3.51 9.30
CA LEU A 127 -30.51 -3.26 8.35
C LEU A 127 -30.02 -1.80 8.31
N SER A 128 -30.91 -0.83 8.58
CA SER A 128 -30.51 0.58 8.62
C SER A 128 -29.59 0.91 9.79
N ALA A 129 -29.77 0.25 10.94
CA ALA A 129 -28.92 0.43 12.12
C ALA A 129 -27.52 -0.12 11.85
N ASP A 130 -27.40 -1.29 11.22
CA ASP A 130 -26.11 -1.91 10.88
C ASP A 130 -25.30 -1.05 9.91
N VAL A 131 -25.96 -0.46 8.92
CA VAL A 131 -25.32 0.45 7.95
C VAL A 131 -24.80 1.69 8.64
N TYR A 132 -25.60 2.32 9.50
CA TYR A 132 -25.18 3.50 10.23
C TYR A 132 -24.08 3.18 11.24
N LEU A 133 -24.15 2.04 11.94
CA LEU A 133 -23.10 1.60 12.85
C LEU A 133 -21.76 1.43 12.13
N THR A 134 -21.76 0.78 10.97
CA THR A 134 -20.53 0.57 10.19
C THR A 134 -19.98 1.89 9.67
N LEU A 135 -20.86 2.80 9.22
CA LEU A 135 -20.46 4.11 8.74
C LEU A 135 -19.92 4.99 9.87
N ASP A 136 -20.55 4.99 11.05
CA ASP A 136 -20.08 5.72 12.22
C ASP A 136 -18.72 5.20 12.68
N ALA A 137 -18.52 3.89 12.73
CA ALA A 137 -17.21 3.29 13.09
C ALA A 137 -16.10 3.71 12.13
N TYR A 138 -16.37 3.79 10.81
CA TYR A 138 -15.40 4.33 9.86
C TYR A 138 -15.13 5.81 10.11
N LEU A 139 -16.19 6.61 10.28
CA LEU A 139 -16.08 8.06 10.48
C LEU A 139 -15.34 8.38 11.78
N ASP A 140 -15.54 7.59 12.82
CA ASP A 140 -14.83 7.70 14.10
C ASP A 140 -13.32 7.47 13.95
N ALA A 141 -12.90 6.66 12.97
CA ALA A 141 -11.48 6.47 12.66
C ALA A 141 -10.86 7.66 11.90
N VAL A 142 -11.62 8.33 11.01
CA VAL A 142 -11.07 9.37 10.11
C VAL A 142 -11.30 10.80 10.58
N VAL A 143 -12.47 11.13 11.14
CA VAL A 143 -12.85 12.51 11.53
C VAL A 143 -11.88 13.09 12.56
N PRO A 144 -11.46 12.35 13.62
CA PRO A 144 -10.46 12.88 14.55
C PRO A 144 -9.12 13.19 13.89
N GLN A 145 -8.66 12.34 12.96
CA GLN A 145 -7.41 12.59 12.21
C GLN A 145 -7.53 13.81 11.30
N ILE A 146 -8.68 14.01 10.65
CA ILE A 146 -8.95 15.20 9.84
C ILE A 146 -8.77 16.48 10.68
N ALA A 147 -9.21 16.48 11.94
CA ALA A 147 -9.07 17.64 12.81
C ALA A 147 -7.63 17.84 13.33
N GLN A 148 -6.84 16.77 13.49
CA GLN A 148 -5.51 16.81 14.09
C GLN A 148 -4.38 17.12 13.09
N VAL A 149 -4.53 16.69 11.83
CA VAL A 149 -3.49 16.84 10.82
C VAL A 149 -3.52 18.24 10.23
N ARG A 150 -2.34 18.85 10.09
CA ARG A 150 -2.18 20.11 9.37
C ARG A 150 -2.19 19.87 7.86
N TRP A 151 -3.34 20.10 7.24
CA TRP A 151 -3.51 19.94 5.79
C TRP A 151 -2.92 21.10 5.00
N ALA A 152 -2.33 20.79 3.84
CA ALA A 152 -1.98 21.79 2.84
C ALA A 152 -3.27 22.39 2.24
N PRO A 153 -3.34 23.71 1.99
CA PRO A 153 -4.49 24.31 1.30
C PRO A 153 -4.52 24.00 -0.21
N ARG A 154 -3.37 23.59 -0.77
CA ARG A 154 -3.18 23.23 -2.17
C ARG A 154 -2.03 22.24 -2.32
N VAL A 155 -2.01 21.48 -3.42
CA VAL A 155 -0.85 20.65 -3.78
C VAL A 155 0.17 21.53 -4.50
N ASP A 156 1.28 21.86 -3.83
CA ASP A 156 2.36 22.68 -4.40
C ASP A 156 3.44 21.79 -5.04
N LEU A 157 3.29 21.49 -6.33
CA LEU A 157 4.21 20.64 -7.09
C LEU A 157 5.32 21.45 -7.77
N ARG A 158 6.55 20.96 -7.67
CA ARG A 158 7.70 21.46 -8.44
C ARG A 158 8.19 20.41 -9.45
N PRO A 159 8.92 20.81 -10.51
CA PRO A 159 9.57 19.85 -11.40
C PRO A 159 10.40 18.82 -10.63
N GLY A 160 10.36 17.57 -11.06
CA GLY A 160 10.98 16.45 -10.35
C GLY A 160 10.04 15.74 -9.39
N VAL A 161 10.61 15.00 -8.43
CA VAL A 161 9.85 14.16 -7.49
C VAL A 161 9.38 14.99 -6.29
N ASN A 162 8.08 15.03 -6.06
CA ASN A 162 7.46 15.53 -4.83
C ASN A 162 6.88 14.35 -4.06
N ALA A 163 7.09 14.28 -2.76
CA ALA A 163 6.63 13.18 -1.91
C ALA A 163 5.67 13.69 -0.83
N MET A 164 4.51 13.06 -0.70
CA MET A 164 3.65 13.20 0.47
C MET A 164 3.90 12.04 1.43
N ASP A 165 4.35 12.34 2.63
CA ASP A 165 4.52 11.32 3.68
C ASP A 165 3.18 11.03 4.37
N LEU A 166 2.68 9.81 4.21
CA LEU A 166 1.43 9.34 4.79
C LEU A 166 1.65 8.18 5.78
N THR A 167 2.90 7.92 6.18
CA THR A 167 3.27 6.80 7.06
C THR A 167 2.69 6.91 8.47
N GLY A 168 2.35 8.13 8.90
CA GLY A 168 1.69 8.41 10.18
C GLY A 168 0.17 8.38 10.15
N LEU A 169 -0.45 8.18 8.98
CA LEU A 169 -1.90 8.20 8.79
C LEU A 169 -2.47 6.79 8.73
N THR A 170 -3.73 6.61 9.16
CA THR A 170 -4.42 5.32 8.96
C THR A 170 -4.66 5.04 7.49
N VAL A 171 -4.89 3.77 7.13
CA VAL A 171 -5.11 3.36 5.74
C VAL A 171 -6.31 4.10 5.13
N GLU A 172 -7.35 4.31 5.91
CA GLU A 172 -8.56 5.05 5.52
C GLU A 172 -8.21 6.49 5.15
N MET A 173 -7.42 7.16 6.00
CA MET A 173 -6.97 8.52 5.75
C MET A 173 -6.00 8.61 4.56
N GLN A 174 -5.14 7.60 4.36
CA GLN A 174 -4.30 7.49 3.16
C GLN A 174 -5.15 7.48 1.88
N HIS A 175 -6.26 6.74 1.86
CA HIS A 175 -7.16 6.74 0.69
C HIS A 175 -7.73 8.13 0.41
N LEU A 176 -8.13 8.87 1.44
CA LEU A 176 -8.71 10.20 1.30
C LEU A 176 -7.69 11.22 0.79
N VAL A 177 -6.45 11.18 1.25
CA VAL A 177 -5.36 12.05 0.79
C VAL A 177 -4.99 11.74 -0.66
N ILE A 178 -4.77 10.47 -1.01
CA ILE A 178 -4.40 10.06 -2.37
C ILE A 178 -5.52 10.46 -3.35
N ARG A 179 -6.78 10.19 -3.01
CA ARG A 179 -7.94 10.60 -3.81
C ARG A 179 -8.00 12.12 -4.00
N SER A 180 -7.85 12.90 -2.93
CA SER A 180 -7.90 14.38 -3.01
C SER A 180 -6.78 14.92 -3.89
N THR A 181 -5.61 14.29 -3.82
CA THR A 181 -4.43 14.65 -4.62
C THR A 181 -4.63 14.30 -6.10
N ILE A 182 -5.16 13.11 -6.43
CA ILE A 182 -5.49 12.73 -7.81
C ILE A 182 -6.46 13.72 -8.44
N GLU A 183 -7.52 14.08 -7.71
CA GLU A 183 -8.50 15.07 -8.19
C GLU A 183 -7.88 16.45 -8.38
N TRP A 184 -7.04 16.91 -7.43
CA TRP A 184 -6.31 18.17 -7.60
C TRP A 184 -5.49 18.15 -8.89
N VAL A 185 -4.71 17.10 -9.12
CA VAL A 185 -3.89 16.99 -10.34
C VAL A 185 -4.75 16.97 -11.59
N GLN A 186 -5.90 16.29 -11.56
CA GLN A 186 -6.83 16.27 -12.69
C GLN A 186 -7.39 17.67 -13.01
N GLU A 187 -7.72 18.44 -11.97
CA GLU A 187 -8.45 19.71 -12.10
C GLU A 187 -7.53 20.93 -12.29
N GLN A 188 -6.33 20.92 -11.69
CA GLN A 188 -5.50 22.11 -11.50
C GLN A 188 -4.10 22.00 -12.12
N GLU A 189 -3.67 20.80 -12.50
CA GLU A 189 -2.30 20.56 -12.96
C GLU A 189 -2.27 20.12 -14.43
N GLN A 190 -1.11 20.32 -15.04
CA GLN A 190 -0.73 19.80 -16.35
C GLN A 190 0.70 19.24 -16.27
N ASP A 191 1.07 18.37 -17.20
CA ASP A 191 2.40 17.76 -17.26
C ASP A 191 2.82 17.09 -15.93
N THR A 192 1.89 16.36 -15.32
CA THR A 192 2.06 15.80 -13.98
C THR A 192 1.86 14.29 -13.94
N VAL A 193 2.79 13.59 -13.29
CA VAL A 193 2.70 12.16 -13.01
C VAL A 193 2.21 11.94 -11.58
N VAL A 194 1.20 11.10 -11.41
CA VAL A 194 0.77 10.61 -10.10
C VAL A 194 1.19 9.15 -9.96
N VAL A 195 2.05 8.86 -8.99
CA VAL A 195 2.49 7.49 -8.71
C VAL A 195 1.62 6.91 -7.59
N VAL A 196 0.92 5.82 -7.87
CA VAL A 196 0.14 5.09 -6.86
C VAL A 196 0.98 3.92 -6.37
N PRO A 197 1.51 3.98 -5.13
CA PRO A 197 2.29 2.89 -4.54
C PRO A 197 1.36 1.74 -4.16
N GLU A 198 1.86 0.50 -4.27
CA GLU A 198 1.11 -0.72 -3.93
C GLU A 198 -0.31 -0.69 -4.50
N ALA A 199 -0.43 -0.49 -5.81
CA ALA A 199 -1.68 -0.14 -6.48
C ALA A 199 -2.82 -1.11 -6.16
N TRP A 200 -2.56 -2.39 -5.88
CA TRP A 200 -3.58 -3.37 -5.46
C TRP A 200 -4.30 -2.98 -4.16
N LYS A 201 -3.63 -2.27 -3.25
CA LYS A 201 -4.19 -1.79 -1.99
C LYS A 201 -5.23 -0.70 -2.23
N PHE A 202 -4.94 0.25 -3.11
CA PHE A 202 -5.76 1.45 -3.32
C PHE A 202 -6.72 1.35 -4.51
N LEU A 203 -6.38 0.53 -5.50
CA LEU A 203 -7.14 0.32 -6.74
C LEU A 203 -7.56 -1.16 -6.90
N PRO A 204 -8.14 -1.80 -5.87
CA PRO A 204 -8.41 -3.22 -5.89
C PRO A 204 -9.48 -3.60 -6.93
N GLN A 205 -9.35 -4.80 -7.48
CA GLN A 205 -10.40 -5.43 -8.27
C GLN A 205 -11.58 -5.82 -7.37
N GLY A 206 -12.81 -5.70 -7.89
CA GLY A 206 -14.01 -6.26 -7.24
C GLY A 206 -14.61 -5.46 -6.09
N ARG A 207 -13.84 -4.62 -5.40
CA ARG A 207 -14.33 -3.69 -4.35
C ARG A 207 -14.18 -2.22 -4.74
N GLY A 208 -14.94 -1.35 -4.09
CA GLY A 208 -14.88 0.10 -4.27
C GLY A 208 -13.89 0.74 -3.30
N THR A 209 -13.20 1.80 -3.73
CA THR A 209 -12.42 2.68 -2.86
C THR A 209 -12.55 4.13 -3.35
N PRO A 210 -12.34 5.13 -2.47
CA PRO A 210 -12.31 6.53 -2.90
C PRO A 210 -11.25 6.79 -3.99
N VAL A 211 -10.06 6.19 -3.85
CA VAL A 211 -8.95 6.35 -4.81
C VAL A 211 -9.31 5.77 -6.18
N LYS A 212 -9.98 4.62 -6.22
CA LYS A 212 -10.36 3.95 -7.46
C LYS A 212 -11.27 4.82 -8.33
N LEU A 213 -12.28 5.45 -7.75
CA LEU A 213 -13.19 6.33 -8.49
C LEU A 213 -12.44 7.53 -9.09
N ALA A 214 -11.55 8.15 -8.31
CA ALA A 214 -10.72 9.25 -8.78
C ALA A 214 -9.77 8.79 -9.90
N ALA A 215 -9.11 7.65 -9.73
CA ALA A 215 -8.18 7.08 -10.72
C ALA A 215 -8.86 6.67 -12.03
N GLU A 216 -10.08 6.10 -11.98
CA GLU A 216 -10.86 5.78 -13.17
C GLU A 216 -11.26 7.02 -13.98
N SER A 217 -11.61 8.11 -13.30
CA SER A 217 -11.85 9.41 -13.95
C SER A 217 -10.56 9.95 -14.56
N PHE A 218 -9.47 9.95 -13.77
CA PHE A 218 -8.17 10.46 -14.14
C PHE A 218 -7.62 9.78 -15.40
N ILE A 219 -7.58 8.44 -15.42
CA ILE A 219 -6.98 7.69 -16.52
C ILE A 219 -7.73 7.85 -17.85
N ARG A 220 -9.00 8.26 -17.81
CA ARG A 220 -9.82 8.50 -19.02
C ARG A 220 -9.70 9.92 -19.55
N GLN A 221 -9.46 10.90 -18.69
CA GLN A 221 -9.62 12.33 -19.05
C GLN A 221 -8.30 13.11 -18.97
N ALA A 222 -7.39 12.74 -18.07
CA ALA A 222 -6.23 13.55 -17.72
C ALA A 222 -5.11 13.51 -18.76
N ALA A 223 -5.11 12.50 -19.65
CA ALA A 223 -4.10 12.36 -20.71
C ALA A 223 -4.08 13.56 -21.69
N ALA A 224 -5.21 14.25 -21.88
CA ALA A 224 -5.28 15.46 -22.71
C ALA A 224 -4.44 16.62 -22.14
N LEU A 225 -4.30 16.68 -20.81
CA LEU A 225 -3.45 17.64 -20.08
C LEU A 225 -2.04 17.09 -19.82
N ARG A 226 -1.68 15.97 -20.48
CA ARG A 226 -0.41 15.27 -20.28
C ARG A 226 -0.18 14.85 -18.82
N ASN A 227 -1.27 14.56 -18.12
CA ASN A 227 -1.24 14.02 -16.77
C ASN A 227 -1.35 12.49 -16.83
N TYR A 228 -0.46 11.79 -16.13
CA TYR A 228 -0.33 10.34 -16.23
C TYR A 228 -0.31 9.65 -14.88
N LEU A 229 -1.12 8.59 -14.76
CA LEU A 229 -1.09 7.66 -13.64
C LEU A 229 0.02 6.61 -13.87
N TRP A 230 0.94 6.49 -12.93
CA TRP A 230 1.96 5.44 -12.86
C TRP A 230 1.66 4.52 -11.68
N LEU A 231 1.59 3.22 -11.92
CA LEU A 231 1.20 2.22 -10.93
C LEU A 231 2.42 1.41 -10.51
N ASP A 232 2.72 1.40 -9.22
CA ASP A 232 3.68 0.47 -8.63
C ASP A 232 2.93 -0.62 -7.88
N SER A 233 3.10 -1.88 -8.27
CA SER A 233 2.47 -3.00 -7.56
C SER A 233 3.30 -4.27 -7.68
N GLN A 234 3.33 -5.08 -6.63
CA GLN A 234 3.79 -6.47 -6.75
C GLN A 234 2.67 -7.31 -7.36
N ASP A 235 1.52 -7.36 -6.68
CA ASP A 235 0.32 -8.00 -7.19
C ASP A 235 -0.41 -7.08 -8.18
N ILE A 236 -0.07 -7.17 -9.47
CA ILE A 236 -0.81 -6.40 -10.48
C ILE A 236 -2.17 -7.03 -10.82
N ALA A 237 -2.32 -8.33 -10.58
CA ALA A 237 -3.56 -9.06 -10.87
C ALA A 237 -4.70 -8.61 -9.94
N GLY A 238 -4.37 -8.16 -8.73
CA GLY A 238 -5.30 -7.56 -7.77
C GLY A 238 -5.77 -6.15 -8.14
N VAL A 239 -5.23 -5.50 -9.18
CA VAL A 239 -5.59 -4.13 -9.58
C VAL A 239 -6.80 -4.10 -10.52
N GLU A 240 -7.60 -3.04 -10.45
CA GLU A 240 -8.79 -2.84 -11.28
C GLU A 240 -8.47 -2.92 -12.79
N LYS A 241 -9.15 -3.83 -13.48
CA LYS A 241 -8.94 -4.13 -14.90
C LYS A 241 -9.20 -2.95 -15.81
N ILE A 242 -10.18 -2.09 -15.48
CA ILE A 242 -10.45 -0.87 -16.25
C ILE A 242 -9.21 0.04 -16.30
N ILE A 243 -8.49 0.14 -15.19
CA ILE A 243 -7.27 0.96 -15.10
C ILE A 243 -6.16 0.28 -15.90
N LEU A 244 -5.90 -1.01 -15.67
CA LEU A 244 -4.85 -1.76 -16.36
C LEU A 244 -5.02 -1.77 -17.89
N LYS A 245 -6.25 -1.88 -18.40
CA LYS A 245 -6.54 -1.81 -19.84
C LYS A 245 -6.19 -0.46 -20.48
N SER A 246 -6.11 0.60 -19.69
CA SER A 246 -5.80 1.96 -20.15
C SER A 246 -4.30 2.27 -20.08
N VAL A 247 -3.49 1.34 -19.55
CA VAL A 247 -2.03 1.46 -19.44
C VAL A 247 -1.37 1.03 -20.74
N ALA A 248 -0.54 1.91 -21.31
CA ALA A 248 0.14 1.67 -22.58
C ALA A 248 1.58 1.18 -22.43
N VAL A 249 2.18 1.36 -21.26
CA VAL A 249 3.57 1.00 -20.98
C VAL A 249 3.62 0.06 -19.77
N TRP A 250 4.28 -1.08 -19.94
CA TRP A 250 4.45 -2.09 -18.91
C TRP A 250 5.93 -2.34 -18.70
N ILE A 251 6.40 -2.15 -17.46
CA ILE A 251 7.76 -2.39 -17.02
C ILE A 251 7.73 -3.59 -16.06
N LEU A 252 8.21 -4.73 -16.52
CA LEU A 252 8.12 -6.00 -15.78
C LEU A 252 9.49 -6.36 -15.23
N GLY A 253 9.65 -6.30 -13.92
CA GLY A 253 10.83 -6.80 -13.21
C GLY A 253 10.65 -8.26 -12.82
N VAL A 254 11.71 -8.80 -12.20
CA VAL A 254 11.75 -10.21 -11.77
C VAL A 254 10.54 -10.59 -10.91
N GLN A 255 9.95 -11.74 -11.24
CA GLN A 255 8.85 -12.38 -10.52
C GLN A 255 9.08 -13.89 -10.57
N ARG A 256 9.20 -14.56 -9.43
CA ARG A 256 9.58 -15.99 -9.40
C ARG A 256 8.41 -16.95 -9.31
N GLU A 257 7.26 -16.53 -8.79
CA GLU A 257 6.10 -17.41 -8.69
C GLU A 257 5.39 -17.52 -10.04
N SER A 258 5.39 -18.73 -10.63
CA SER A 258 4.91 -18.94 -12.00
C SER A 258 3.47 -18.49 -12.23
N ASN A 259 2.57 -18.65 -11.25
CA ASN A 259 1.18 -18.25 -11.41
C ASN A 259 1.00 -16.73 -11.31
N GLU A 260 1.80 -16.04 -10.52
CA GLU A 260 1.91 -14.58 -10.48
C GLU A 260 2.33 -14.04 -11.85
N VAL A 261 3.41 -14.58 -12.44
CA VAL A 261 3.87 -14.18 -13.78
C VAL A 261 2.76 -14.37 -14.82
N LYS A 262 2.10 -15.54 -14.86
CA LYS A 262 0.99 -15.79 -15.79
C LYS A 262 -0.11 -14.74 -15.63
N ARG A 263 -0.56 -14.50 -14.39
CA ARG A 263 -1.61 -13.53 -14.10
C ARG A 263 -1.21 -12.11 -14.49
N THR A 264 0.04 -11.72 -14.27
CA THR A 264 0.62 -10.44 -14.70
C THR A 264 0.59 -10.31 -16.22
N LEU A 265 1.11 -11.31 -16.94
CA LEU A 265 1.13 -11.32 -18.40
C LEU A 265 -0.30 -11.29 -18.99
N ASP A 266 -1.26 -11.92 -18.35
CA ASP A 266 -2.68 -11.90 -18.76
C ASP A 266 -3.32 -10.50 -18.64
N GLN A 267 -2.82 -9.63 -17.76
CA GLN A 267 -3.31 -8.24 -17.67
C GLN A 267 -2.79 -7.35 -18.79
N ILE A 268 -1.66 -7.70 -19.42
CA ILE A 268 -1.09 -6.91 -20.51
C ILE A 268 -2.06 -6.93 -21.71
N PRO A 269 -2.46 -5.77 -22.26
CA PRO A 269 -3.39 -5.70 -23.40
C PRO A 269 -2.91 -6.55 -24.58
N ALA A 270 -3.83 -7.21 -25.29
CA ALA A 270 -3.51 -8.15 -26.38
C ALA A 270 -2.69 -7.52 -27.53
N GLY A 271 -2.81 -6.21 -27.75
CA GLY A 271 -2.00 -5.48 -28.74
C GLY A 271 -0.58 -5.17 -28.30
N THR A 272 -0.20 -5.51 -27.05
CA THR A 272 1.15 -5.30 -26.53
C THR A 272 1.93 -6.61 -26.54
N LYS A 273 3.13 -6.60 -27.13
CA LYS A 273 4.00 -7.79 -27.17
C LYS A 273 4.45 -8.15 -25.74
N LYS A 274 4.43 -9.43 -25.41
CA LYS A 274 4.68 -9.96 -24.05
C LYS A 274 5.94 -10.84 -24.01
N PRO A 275 6.70 -10.84 -22.91
CA PRO A 275 7.83 -11.75 -22.74
C PRO A 275 7.33 -13.18 -22.49
N LYS A 276 8.23 -14.16 -22.57
CA LYS A 276 7.93 -15.49 -22.06
C LYS A 276 7.97 -15.50 -20.54
N LEU A 277 7.29 -16.48 -19.96
CA LEU A 277 7.23 -16.66 -18.52
C LEU A 277 8.63 -16.85 -17.91
N ASP A 278 9.40 -17.79 -18.45
CA ASP A 278 10.72 -18.14 -17.94
C ASP A 278 11.71 -16.97 -18.03
N ASP A 279 11.58 -16.12 -19.06
CA ASP A 279 12.40 -14.93 -19.23
C ASP A 279 12.17 -13.93 -18.07
N VAL A 280 10.90 -13.72 -17.66
CA VAL A 280 10.58 -12.83 -16.52
C VAL A 280 11.10 -13.39 -15.19
N GLN A 281 11.08 -14.72 -15.04
CA GLN A 281 11.55 -15.39 -13.81
C GLN A 281 13.06 -15.32 -13.61
N THR A 282 13.81 -15.12 -14.70
CA THR A 282 15.28 -15.17 -14.72
C THR A 282 15.92 -13.79 -14.80
N LEU A 283 15.13 -12.71 -14.82
CA LEU A 283 15.64 -11.33 -14.80
C LEU A 283 16.54 -11.09 -13.57
N ALA A 284 17.67 -10.42 -13.82
CA ALA A 284 18.55 -9.92 -12.76
C ALA A 284 17.98 -8.64 -12.10
N LEU A 285 18.54 -8.25 -10.96
CA LEU A 285 18.21 -6.99 -10.30
C LEU A 285 18.41 -5.81 -11.27
N GLY A 286 17.46 -4.88 -11.34
CA GLY A 286 17.55 -3.73 -12.23
C GLY A 286 17.32 -4.05 -13.71
N HIS A 287 17.17 -5.33 -14.08
CA HIS A 287 16.72 -5.74 -15.41
C HIS A 287 15.20 -5.81 -15.45
N PHE A 288 14.63 -5.35 -16.55
CA PHE A 288 13.19 -5.32 -16.78
C PHE A 288 12.87 -5.69 -18.22
N PHE A 289 11.65 -6.17 -18.47
CA PHE A 289 11.04 -6.09 -19.79
C PHE A 289 10.24 -4.81 -19.93
N ALA A 290 10.62 -3.96 -20.88
CA ALA A 290 9.82 -2.83 -21.32
C ALA A 290 8.91 -3.25 -22.47
N CYS A 291 7.60 -3.21 -22.24
CA CYS A 291 6.57 -3.61 -23.20
C CYS A 291 5.69 -2.40 -23.53
N HIS A 292 5.64 -2.00 -24.81
CA HIS A 292 4.72 -0.94 -25.27
C HIS A 292 4.37 -1.10 -26.75
N GLY A 293 3.08 -1.22 -27.06
CA GLY A 293 2.62 -1.56 -28.41
C GLY A 293 3.32 -2.83 -28.91
N THR A 294 3.87 -2.80 -30.12
CA THR A 294 4.56 -3.96 -30.69
C THR A 294 5.99 -4.20 -30.17
N HIS A 295 6.49 -3.34 -29.29
CA HIS A 295 7.87 -3.39 -28.80
C HIS A 295 7.96 -4.17 -27.49
N ILE A 296 8.95 -5.05 -27.43
CA ILE A 296 9.41 -5.68 -26.22
C ILE A 296 10.93 -5.66 -26.21
N THR A 297 11.51 -5.21 -25.11
CA THR A 297 12.97 -5.13 -24.96
C THR A 297 13.33 -5.46 -23.53
N GLU A 298 14.26 -6.39 -23.35
CA GLU A 298 14.94 -6.58 -22.07
C GLU A 298 15.93 -5.42 -21.88
N VAL A 299 15.83 -4.73 -20.76
CA VAL A 299 16.54 -3.48 -20.53
C VAL A 299 17.08 -3.46 -19.11
N TYR A 300 18.35 -3.08 -18.97
CA TYR A 300 18.88 -2.63 -17.70
C TYR A 300 18.44 -1.18 -17.50
N VAL A 301 17.62 -0.94 -16.47
CA VAL A 301 17.15 0.40 -16.15
C VAL A 301 18.26 1.13 -15.42
N GLN A 302 18.85 2.10 -16.10
CA GLN A 302 19.93 2.93 -15.55
C GLN A 302 19.40 3.71 -14.33
N PRO A 303 20.02 3.60 -13.13
CA PRO A 303 19.70 4.47 -12.00
C PRO A 303 20.16 5.92 -12.22
N THR A 304 19.76 6.86 -11.35
CA THR A 304 20.11 8.29 -11.49
C THR A 304 21.59 8.59 -11.20
N TRP A 305 22.27 7.75 -10.41
CA TRP A 305 23.67 7.93 -10.02
C TRP A 305 24.67 7.14 -10.89
N VAL A 306 24.19 6.30 -11.80
CA VAL A 306 25.03 5.49 -12.69
C VAL A 306 25.19 6.24 -14.01
N ASN A 307 26.45 6.48 -14.42
CA ASN A 307 26.74 7.14 -15.70
C ASN A 307 26.45 6.21 -16.89
N ASP A 308 26.40 6.77 -18.09
CA ASP A 308 26.04 6.03 -19.31
C ASP A 308 27.03 4.91 -19.64
N LEU A 309 28.33 5.13 -19.43
CA LEU A 309 29.37 4.14 -19.74
C LEU A 309 29.22 2.88 -18.88
N ASP A 310 29.07 3.07 -17.57
CA ASP A 310 28.85 1.98 -16.62
C ASP A 310 27.53 1.27 -16.89
N ALA A 311 26.47 2.02 -17.19
CA ALA A 311 25.16 1.44 -17.49
C ALA A 311 25.17 0.60 -18.77
N ILE A 312 25.90 1.03 -19.80
CA ILE A 312 26.14 0.24 -21.02
C ILE A 312 26.96 -1.01 -20.71
N ALA A 313 28.01 -0.88 -19.89
CA ALA A 313 28.86 -2.01 -19.49
C ALA A 313 28.06 -3.06 -18.70
N ILE A 314 27.20 -2.64 -17.78
CA ILE A 314 26.28 -3.50 -17.04
C ILE A 314 25.29 -4.17 -17.99
N ALA A 315 24.64 -3.41 -18.88
CA ALA A 315 23.69 -3.97 -19.83
C ALA A 315 24.32 -5.02 -20.76
N ARG A 316 25.61 -4.88 -21.10
CA ARG A 316 26.38 -5.84 -21.89
C ARG A 316 26.91 -7.02 -21.08
N GLY A 317 26.76 -7.02 -19.75
CA GLY A 317 27.31 -8.03 -18.85
C GLY A 317 28.83 -7.95 -18.67
N VAL A 318 29.43 -6.79 -19.00
CA VAL A 318 30.88 -6.54 -18.83
C VAL A 318 31.19 -6.14 -17.38
N LEU A 319 30.29 -5.43 -16.72
CA LEU A 319 30.39 -5.00 -15.33
C LEU A 319 29.26 -5.64 -14.51
N ALA A 320 29.57 -6.19 -13.34
CA ALA A 320 28.55 -6.73 -12.44
C ALA A 320 27.83 -5.59 -11.69
N ILE A 321 26.53 -5.77 -11.40
CA ILE A 321 25.72 -4.76 -10.71
C ILE A 321 26.20 -4.58 -9.26
N GLU A 322 26.62 -5.67 -8.64
CA GLU A 322 27.11 -5.73 -7.25
C GLU A 322 28.43 -4.96 -7.06
N GLU A 323 29.18 -4.73 -8.14
CA GLU A 323 30.42 -3.96 -8.12
C GLU A 323 30.17 -2.44 -8.16
N HIS A 324 28.94 -2.00 -8.48
CA HIS A 324 28.60 -0.59 -8.49
C HIS A 324 28.20 -0.12 -7.08
N PRO A 325 28.68 1.06 -6.62
CA PRO A 325 28.30 1.59 -5.32
C PRO A 325 26.77 1.68 -5.17
N PRO A 326 26.25 1.33 -3.98
CA PRO A 326 24.82 1.44 -3.72
C PRO A 326 24.38 2.90 -3.87
N ALA A 327 23.08 3.08 -4.09
CA ALA A 327 22.45 4.40 -4.12
C ALA A 327 22.96 5.25 -2.93
N PRO A 328 23.40 6.50 -3.15
CA PRO A 328 23.80 7.36 -2.05
C PRO A 328 22.65 7.48 -1.06
N ARG A 329 22.86 7.03 0.18
CA ARG A 329 21.82 7.06 1.22
C ARG A 329 21.50 8.51 1.55
N ARG A 330 20.21 8.81 1.80
CA ARG A 330 19.76 10.13 2.24
C ARG A 330 20.47 10.48 3.55
N GLY A 331 21.36 11.47 3.50
CA GLY A 331 22.28 11.85 4.60
C GLY A 331 23.78 11.69 4.28
N GLN A 332 24.13 11.03 3.18
CA GLN A 332 25.48 10.97 2.61
C GLN A 332 25.57 11.73 1.28
N LEU A 333 24.75 12.77 1.08
CA LEU A 333 25.23 13.88 0.26
C LEU A 333 26.44 14.37 1.05
N GLN A 334 27.65 14.04 0.56
CA GLN A 334 28.88 14.49 1.19
C GLN A 334 28.70 15.97 1.47
N GLU A 335 28.75 16.36 2.76
CA GLU A 335 29.14 17.73 3.06
C GLU A 335 30.38 17.97 2.17
N PRO A 336 30.39 19.03 1.35
CA PRO A 336 31.49 19.28 0.42
C PRO A 336 32.77 19.05 1.21
N THR A 337 33.68 18.22 0.70
CA THR A 337 34.88 17.82 1.44
C THR A 337 35.64 19.10 1.76
N VAL A 338 35.41 19.61 2.96
CA VAL A 338 35.89 20.92 3.38
C VAL A 338 37.39 20.77 3.47
N ASN A 339 38.13 21.48 2.62
CA ASN A 339 39.58 21.42 2.68
C ASN A 339 40.04 21.96 4.05
N GLU A 340 41.26 21.61 4.48
CA GLU A 340 41.73 21.95 5.83
C GLU A 340 41.71 23.47 6.11
N ALA A 341 41.86 24.30 5.07
CA ALA A 341 41.77 25.75 5.18
C ALA A 341 40.34 26.23 5.43
N GLU A 342 39.37 25.69 4.69
CA GLU A 342 37.96 26.01 4.83
C GLU A 342 37.41 25.46 6.16
N ALA A 343 37.91 24.31 6.64
CA ALA A 343 37.55 23.75 7.93
C ALA A 343 38.08 24.62 9.09
N ARG A 344 39.25 25.24 8.90
CA ARG A 344 39.79 26.23 9.85
C ARG A 344 38.93 27.49 9.87
N GLN A 345 38.58 28.01 8.70
CA GLN A 345 37.75 29.19 8.57
C GLN A 345 36.36 29.00 9.21
N LEU A 346 35.71 27.85 8.96
CA LEU A 346 34.42 27.53 9.58
C LEU A 346 34.49 27.39 11.10
N ARG A 347 35.63 26.96 11.65
CA ARG A 347 35.85 26.92 13.11
C ARG A 347 36.01 28.32 13.68
N ASP A 348 36.78 29.18 13.02
CA ASP A 348 36.97 30.57 13.42
C ASP A 348 35.64 31.34 13.36
N ASP A 349 34.87 31.15 12.30
CA ASP A 349 33.52 31.72 12.14
C ASP A 349 32.56 31.22 13.23
N ASN A 350 32.64 29.94 13.61
CA ASN A 350 31.81 29.40 14.71
C ASN A 350 32.16 30.03 16.06
N VAL A 351 33.45 30.25 16.32
CA VAL A 351 33.92 30.90 17.55
C VAL A 351 33.39 32.34 17.59
N GLU A 352 33.48 33.05 16.46
CA GLU A 352 32.98 34.43 16.35
C GLU A 352 31.46 34.51 16.49
N LEU A 353 30.71 33.61 15.83
CA LEU A 353 29.26 33.54 15.97
C LEU A 353 28.85 33.25 17.41
N ARG A 354 29.52 32.33 18.10
CA ARG A 354 29.26 32.03 19.52
C ARG A 354 29.61 33.19 20.44
N ARG A 355 30.58 34.03 20.07
CA ARG A 355 30.87 35.29 20.78
C ARG A 355 29.72 36.28 20.58
N ARG A 356 29.31 36.48 19.33
CA ARG A 356 28.21 37.39 18.96
C ARG A 356 26.88 37.03 19.62
N VAL A 357 26.56 35.73 19.68
CA VAL A 357 25.36 35.23 20.36
C VAL A 357 25.39 35.57 21.84
N ARG A 358 26.52 35.35 22.54
CA ARG A 358 26.66 35.71 23.96
C ARG A 358 26.54 37.22 24.20
N GLU A 359 27.16 38.04 23.36
CA GLU A 359 27.05 39.50 23.45
C GLU A 359 25.59 39.97 23.28
N LEU A 360 24.86 39.37 22.34
CA LEU A 360 23.45 39.66 22.12
C LEU A 360 22.58 39.20 23.30
N GLU A 361 22.83 38.01 23.85
CA GLU A 361 22.13 37.50 25.03
C GLU A 361 22.36 38.40 26.25
N GLU A 362 23.59 38.85 26.48
CA GLU A 362 23.92 39.81 27.54
C GLU A 362 23.24 41.17 27.32
N ALA A 363 23.25 41.69 26.09
CA ALA A 363 22.58 42.95 25.76
C ALA A 363 21.06 42.85 25.99
N LEU A 364 20.46 41.72 25.65
CA LEU A 364 19.05 41.46 25.88
C LEU A 364 18.73 41.42 27.38
N HIS A 365 19.56 40.73 28.17
CA HIS A 365 19.42 40.69 29.62
C HIS A 365 19.57 42.07 30.29
N ARG A 366 20.51 42.91 29.83
CA ARG A 366 20.64 44.29 30.34
C ARG A 366 19.40 45.13 30.01
N THR A 367 18.88 45.00 28.79
CA THR A 367 17.68 45.74 28.35
C THR A 367 16.43 45.30 29.13
N SER A 368 16.30 44.00 29.42
CA SER A 368 15.21 43.48 30.27
C SER A 368 15.34 43.93 31.72
N ALA A 369 16.55 43.99 32.28
CA ALA A 369 16.77 44.48 33.64
C ALA A 369 16.38 45.96 33.79
N ASP A 370 16.76 46.81 32.83
CA ASP A 370 16.43 48.25 32.88
C ASP A 370 14.92 48.51 32.71
N SER A 371 14.22 47.69 31.94
CA SER A 371 12.76 47.79 31.74
C SER A 371 11.92 47.47 33.00
N SER A 372 12.51 46.79 34.00
CA SER A 372 11.82 46.44 35.25
C SER A 372 11.89 47.53 36.34
N SER A 373 12.56 48.65 36.07
CA SER A 373 12.71 49.78 37.02
C SER A 373 11.73 50.95 36.80
N ALA A 374 10.89 50.90 35.76
CA ALA A 374 9.86 51.91 35.53
C ALA A 374 8.63 51.68 36.42
N LYS A 375 8.64 52.28 37.62
CA LYS A 375 7.49 52.44 38.52
C LYS A 375 6.30 53.09 37.78
N GLY A 376 5.28 52.29 37.47
CA GLY A 376 3.93 52.80 37.19
C GLY A 376 3.20 53.19 38.50
N PRO A 377 2.33 54.21 38.50
CA PRO A 377 1.70 54.71 39.71
C PRO A 377 0.58 53.81 40.23
N GLU A 378 0.60 53.69 41.55
CA GLU A 378 -0.41 53.22 42.50
C GLU A 378 -1.87 53.33 42.03
N SER A 379 -2.58 52.19 42.05
CA SER A 379 -4.04 52.16 42.20
C SER A 379 -4.47 51.01 43.13
N ALA A 380 -5.52 51.30 43.88
CA ALA A 380 -5.94 50.76 45.17
C ALA A 380 -6.52 49.31 45.16
N PRO A 381 -6.83 48.70 46.33
CA PRO A 381 -6.77 47.26 46.55
C PRO A 381 -8.10 46.55 46.29
N VAL A 382 -8.03 45.32 45.79
CA VAL A 382 -9.12 44.34 45.89
C VAL A 382 -8.61 43.11 46.63
N SER A 383 -9.23 42.90 47.79
CA SER A 383 -9.13 41.75 48.67
C SER A 383 -9.55 40.45 47.98
N GLY A 384 -8.78 39.38 48.15
CA GLY A 384 -9.21 38.04 47.75
C GLY A 384 -8.15 36.96 47.92
N HIS A 385 -8.10 36.37 49.11
CA HIS A 385 -7.63 35.02 49.41
C HIS A 385 -7.48 34.06 48.20
N ARG A 386 -6.29 33.48 48.01
CA ARG A 386 -6.02 32.07 48.37
C ARG A 386 -4.57 31.68 48.12
N ASP A 387 -4.04 31.10 49.18
CA ASP A 387 -2.84 30.30 49.35
C ASP A 387 -2.69 29.23 48.25
N HIS A 388 -1.63 29.30 47.45
CA HIS A 388 -1.11 28.16 46.69
C HIS A 388 0.41 28.22 46.62
N GLY A 389 1.01 27.21 47.24
CA GLY A 389 2.43 27.00 47.38
C GLY A 389 3.19 26.95 46.06
N ASN A 390 4.40 27.45 46.16
CA ASN A 390 5.48 27.45 45.20
C ASN A 390 6.02 26.01 44.97
N PRO A 391 5.93 25.39 43.77
CA PRO A 391 6.72 24.21 43.43
C PRO A 391 7.84 24.65 42.50
N GLY A 392 8.97 25.06 43.07
CA GLY A 392 10.09 25.62 42.33
C GLY A 392 11.43 25.19 42.90
N SER A 393 11.70 23.89 42.98
CA SER A 393 13.05 23.37 43.23
C SER A 393 13.31 22.10 42.40
N THR A 394 14.10 22.31 41.34
CA THR A 394 15.05 21.40 40.68
C THR A 394 14.59 20.02 40.14
N PRO A 395 14.75 19.77 38.82
CA PRO A 395 14.55 18.45 38.24
C PRO A 395 15.64 17.49 38.71
N GLY A 396 15.21 16.28 39.09
CA GLY A 396 16.07 15.19 39.50
C GLY A 396 17.16 14.93 38.45
N SER A 397 18.40 14.77 38.94
CA SER A 397 19.55 14.38 38.13
C SER A 397 19.18 13.15 37.27
N ALA A 398 19.65 13.13 36.03
CA ALA A 398 19.49 12.00 35.12
C ALA A 398 19.92 10.66 35.75
N ASP A 399 20.79 10.69 36.76
CA ASP A 399 21.22 9.51 37.50
C ASP A 399 20.11 8.95 38.39
N ALA A 400 19.23 9.80 38.94
CA ALA A 400 18.10 9.34 39.74
C ALA A 400 17.08 8.57 38.88
N LEU A 401 16.78 9.07 37.69
CA LEU A 401 15.94 8.37 36.71
C LEU A 401 16.62 7.08 36.23
N TYR A 402 17.92 7.10 35.97
CA TYR A 402 18.67 5.90 35.59
C TYR A 402 18.61 4.80 36.66
N HIS A 403 18.77 5.15 37.94
CA HIS A 403 18.68 4.20 39.05
C HIS A 403 17.26 3.68 39.26
N GLU A 404 16.24 4.50 39.03
CA GLU A 404 14.83 4.07 39.06
C GLU A 404 14.53 3.05 37.96
N PHE A 405 14.98 3.33 36.73
CA PHE A 405 14.83 2.40 35.60
C PHE A 405 15.60 1.09 35.83
N LYS A 406 16.83 1.15 36.32
CA LYS A 406 17.64 -0.04 36.63
C LYS A 406 16.98 -0.92 37.69
N THR A 407 16.41 -0.30 38.73
CA THR A 407 15.72 -1.02 39.82
C THR A 407 14.43 -1.67 39.32
N ARG A 408 13.69 -1.00 38.44
CA ARG A 408 12.49 -1.55 37.81
C ARG A 408 12.81 -2.73 36.88
N LEU A 409 13.87 -2.61 36.08
CA LEU A 409 14.33 -3.69 35.19
C LEU A 409 14.81 -4.94 35.93
N LEU A 410 15.37 -4.80 37.13
CA LEU A 410 15.78 -5.94 37.96
C LEU A 410 14.61 -6.65 38.66
N ARG A 411 13.46 -5.98 38.82
CA ARG A 411 12.25 -6.55 39.45
C ARG A 411 11.31 -7.23 38.45
N GLU A 412 11.35 -6.84 37.18
CA GLU A 412 10.47 -7.37 36.13
C GLU A 412 11.31 -8.05 35.02
N PRO A 413 11.75 -9.31 35.21
CA PRO A 413 12.58 -10.03 34.22
C PRO A 413 11.88 -10.31 32.88
N SER A 414 10.58 -10.05 32.78
CA SER A 414 9.77 -10.19 31.56
C SER A 414 9.96 -9.06 30.53
N VAL A 415 10.63 -7.96 30.89
CA VAL A 415 10.82 -6.80 29.99
C VAL A 415 12.02 -6.98 29.02
N LEU A 416 12.89 -7.96 29.28
CA LEU A 416 14.01 -8.34 28.39
C LEU A 416 13.84 -9.76 27.88
N ARG A 417 12.78 -9.99 27.10
CA ARG A 417 12.69 -11.15 26.18
C ARG A 417 12.75 -10.67 24.74
N VAL A 418 13.78 -9.89 24.43
CA VAL A 418 14.20 -9.61 23.06
C VAL A 418 15.68 -9.90 23.06
N LEU A 419 16.04 -11.13 22.69
CA LEU A 419 17.26 -11.49 21.97
C LEU A 419 17.36 -13.02 21.87
N ALA A 420 17.41 -13.48 20.62
CA ALA A 420 17.75 -14.83 20.16
C ALA A 420 16.71 -15.96 20.37
N GLU A 421 15.69 -16.01 19.51
CA GLU A 421 15.01 -17.29 19.20
C GLU A 421 14.99 -17.44 17.66
N GLN A 422 15.43 -18.60 17.17
CA GLN A 422 15.38 -18.99 15.76
C GLN A 422 13.94 -18.87 15.22
N PRO A 423 13.73 -18.65 13.92
CA PRO A 423 12.39 -18.64 13.36
C PRO A 423 11.74 -20.03 13.52
N GLU A 424 10.94 -20.20 14.56
CA GLU A 424 10.10 -21.37 14.78
C GLU A 424 8.72 -21.13 14.15
N ILE A 425 8.30 -22.04 13.26
CA ILE A 425 6.93 -22.03 12.75
C ILE A 425 6.05 -22.75 13.78
N ARG A 426 5.23 -21.99 14.51
CA ARG A 426 4.15 -22.56 15.30
C ARG A 426 2.98 -22.90 14.38
N VAL A 427 2.76 -24.19 14.12
CA VAL A 427 1.60 -24.67 13.37
C VAL A 427 0.51 -25.04 14.36
N GLU A 428 -0.56 -24.24 14.41
CA GLU A 428 -1.79 -24.58 15.12
C GLU A 428 -2.72 -25.32 14.15
N ILE A 429 -3.07 -26.58 14.47
CA ILE A 429 -3.91 -27.42 13.61
C ILE A 429 -5.32 -27.46 14.19
N GLU A 430 -6.26 -26.73 13.59
CA GLU A 430 -7.68 -26.88 13.87
C GLU A 430 -8.25 -28.02 13.03
N ARG A 431 -8.84 -29.04 13.68
CA ARG A 431 -9.44 -30.19 13.00
C ARG A 431 -10.91 -29.93 12.74
N VAL A 432 -11.29 -29.77 11.47
CA VAL A 432 -12.69 -29.68 11.06
C VAL A 432 -13.34 -31.06 11.11
N VAL A 433 -14.53 -31.16 11.71
CA VAL A 433 -15.34 -32.39 11.79
C VAL A 433 -16.59 -32.23 10.94
N ILE A 434 -16.94 -33.25 10.16
CA ILE A 434 -18.15 -33.27 9.34
C ILE A 434 -19.08 -34.39 9.82
N ASP A 435 -20.34 -34.04 10.07
CA ASP A 435 -21.40 -34.98 10.42
C ASP A 435 -21.89 -35.76 9.18
N ALA A 436 -21.72 -37.09 9.17
CA ALA A 436 -22.11 -37.98 8.07
C ALA A 436 -23.62 -38.37 8.08
N ARG A 437 -24.51 -37.39 8.20
CA ARG A 437 -25.97 -37.62 8.22
C ARG A 437 -26.54 -37.90 6.83
N ALA A 438 -27.48 -38.84 6.74
CA ALA A 438 -28.06 -39.29 5.47
C ALA A 438 -29.03 -38.27 4.83
N ASP A 439 -29.59 -37.38 5.63
CA ASP A 439 -30.55 -36.35 5.24
C ASP A 439 -29.90 -35.12 4.60
N THR A 440 -28.61 -34.90 4.83
CA THR A 440 -27.86 -33.79 4.21
C THR A 440 -27.06 -34.25 2.99
N LEU A 441 -26.86 -33.37 2.00
CA LEU A 441 -25.99 -33.67 0.86
C LEU A 441 -24.54 -33.88 1.30
N ARG A 442 -24.02 -32.99 2.16
CA ARG A 442 -22.66 -33.09 2.71
C ARG A 442 -22.43 -34.41 3.42
N GLY A 443 -23.35 -34.83 4.30
CA GLY A 443 -23.20 -36.08 5.04
C GLY A 443 -23.27 -37.32 4.13
N ARG A 444 -24.06 -37.27 3.05
CA ARG A 444 -24.07 -38.33 2.01
C ARG A 444 -22.75 -38.39 1.25
N ILE A 445 -22.17 -37.26 0.85
CA ILE A 445 -20.84 -37.24 0.20
C ILE A 445 -19.74 -37.67 1.16
N ALA A 446 -19.82 -37.29 2.44
CA ALA A 446 -18.89 -37.73 3.47
C ALA A 446 -18.87 -39.27 3.61
N ARG A 447 -20.03 -39.95 3.43
CA ARG A 447 -20.07 -41.42 3.36
C ARG A 447 -19.37 -41.98 2.13
N LEU A 448 -19.47 -41.32 0.97
CA LEU A 448 -18.71 -41.72 -0.22
C LEU A 448 -17.19 -41.59 0.00
N ILE A 449 -16.75 -40.54 0.70
CA ILE A 449 -15.34 -40.37 1.10
C ILE A 449 -14.92 -41.50 2.05
N ALA A 450 -15.78 -41.86 3.02
CA ALA A 450 -15.51 -42.95 3.96
C ALA A 450 -15.45 -44.34 3.30
N ASP A 451 -16.18 -44.54 2.20
CA ASP A 451 -16.22 -45.77 1.42
C ASP A 451 -15.12 -45.81 0.32
N ASP A 452 -14.10 -44.94 0.42
CA ASP A 452 -12.99 -44.82 -0.54
C ASP A 452 -13.42 -44.54 -1.99
N PHE A 453 -14.65 -44.05 -2.24
CA PHE A 453 -15.14 -43.77 -3.59
C PHE A 453 -14.23 -42.78 -4.35
N PHE A 454 -13.65 -41.82 -3.62
CA PHE A 454 -12.77 -40.79 -4.16
C PHE A 454 -11.27 -41.15 -4.13
N ALA A 455 -10.89 -42.40 -3.88
CA ALA A 455 -9.47 -42.80 -3.81
C ALA A 455 -8.72 -42.55 -5.14
N ASP A 456 -9.37 -42.84 -6.27
CA ASP A 456 -8.77 -42.76 -7.61
C ASP A 456 -9.06 -41.47 -8.38
N GLY A 457 -9.70 -40.47 -7.74
CA GLY A 457 -10.17 -39.26 -8.41
C GLY A 457 -11.49 -39.49 -9.14
N GLN A 458 -12.56 -38.85 -8.67
CA GLN A 458 -13.89 -38.97 -9.26
C GLN A 458 -14.44 -37.63 -9.70
N SER A 459 -15.21 -37.64 -10.79
CA SER A 459 -15.90 -36.44 -11.25
C SER A 459 -17.20 -36.19 -10.46
N ALA A 460 -17.68 -34.94 -10.42
CA ALA A 460 -18.97 -34.64 -9.80
C ALA A 460 -20.16 -35.40 -10.42
N PRO A 461 -20.24 -35.62 -11.75
CA PRO A 461 -21.25 -36.49 -12.35
C PRO A 461 -21.15 -37.95 -11.88
N ALA A 462 -19.94 -38.47 -11.67
CA ALA A 462 -19.75 -39.82 -11.14
C ALA A 462 -20.26 -39.92 -9.68
N ALA A 463 -19.93 -38.92 -8.84
CA ALA A 463 -20.45 -38.84 -7.49
C ALA A 463 -21.98 -38.72 -7.45
N GLN A 464 -22.58 -37.89 -8.33
CA GLN A 464 -24.03 -37.78 -8.42
C GLN A 464 -24.68 -39.11 -8.83
N LYS A 465 -24.12 -39.79 -9.83
CA LYS A 465 -24.62 -41.10 -10.28
C LYS A 465 -24.57 -42.13 -9.16
N GLU A 466 -23.50 -42.14 -8.36
CA GLU A 466 -23.37 -43.02 -7.21
C GLU A 466 -24.36 -42.67 -6.08
N LEU A 467 -24.59 -41.39 -5.81
CA LEU A 467 -25.65 -40.95 -4.88
C LEU A 467 -27.04 -41.39 -5.37
N GLY A 468 -27.32 -41.25 -6.68
CA GLY A 468 -28.55 -41.72 -7.30
C GLY A 468 -28.71 -43.24 -7.20
N ARG A 469 -27.63 -44.02 -7.41
CA ARG A 469 -27.62 -45.49 -7.25
C ARG A 469 -27.97 -45.91 -5.81
N ARG A 470 -27.58 -45.11 -4.82
CA ARG A 470 -27.95 -45.29 -3.41
C ARG A 470 -29.36 -44.78 -3.06
N GLY A 471 -30.16 -44.42 -4.07
CA GLY A 471 -31.55 -43.97 -3.92
C GLY A 471 -31.72 -42.49 -3.56
N LEU A 472 -30.68 -41.67 -3.79
CA LEU A 472 -30.55 -40.37 -3.15
C LEU A 472 -30.02 -39.29 -4.11
N ASP A 473 -30.67 -39.06 -5.27
CA ASP A 473 -30.24 -38.05 -6.27
C ASP A 473 -30.52 -36.60 -5.81
N PRO A 474 -29.48 -35.77 -5.57
CA PRO A 474 -29.62 -34.39 -5.13
C PRO A 474 -29.66 -33.35 -6.28
N GLY A 475 -29.59 -33.81 -7.54
CA GLY A 475 -29.43 -32.97 -8.72
C GLY A 475 -27.99 -32.47 -8.95
N PRO A 476 -27.61 -32.18 -10.21
CA PRO A 476 -26.21 -31.98 -10.61
C PRO A 476 -25.57 -30.71 -10.02
N ALA A 477 -26.31 -29.60 -9.95
CA ALA A 477 -25.78 -28.31 -9.53
C ALA A 477 -25.32 -28.31 -8.06
N ASN A 478 -26.01 -29.07 -7.20
CA ASN A 478 -25.71 -29.12 -5.78
C ASN A 478 -24.45 -29.94 -5.48
N VAL A 479 -24.17 -30.99 -6.27
CA VAL A 479 -23.01 -31.88 -6.07
C VAL A 479 -21.69 -31.14 -6.34
N TYR A 480 -21.60 -30.36 -7.43
CA TYR A 480 -20.40 -29.58 -7.72
C TYR A 480 -20.07 -28.60 -6.59
N LYS A 481 -21.08 -27.83 -6.14
CA LYS A 481 -20.91 -26.85 -5.07
C LYS A 481 -20.44 -27.49 -3.77
N GLU A 482 -20.97 -28.67 -3.43
CA GLU A 482 -20.62 -29.34 -2.18
C GLU A 482 -19.23 -30.00 -2.23
N LEU A 483 -18.84 -30.58 -3.38
CA LEU A 483 -17.49 -31.11 -3.57
C LEU A 483 -16.42 -30.00 -3.50
N ASP A 484 -16.73 -28.82 -4.07
CA ASP A 484 -15.84 -27.64 -3.96
C ASP A 484 -15.71 -27.15 -2.52
N ALA A 485 -16.82 -27.15 -1.77
CA ALA A 485 -16.78 -26.81 -0.35
C ALA A 485 -15.95 -27.81 0.46
N LEU A 486 -16.09 -29.12 0.19
CA LEU A 486 -15.29 -30.17 0.84
C LEU A 486 -13.81 -30.11 0.49
N ALA A 487 -13.48 -29.71 -0.75
CA ALA A 487 -12.10 -29.46 -1.14
C ALA A 487 -11.51 -28.26 -0.41
N LEU A 488 -12.29 -27.18 -0.24
CA LEU A 488 -11.88 -26.01 0.54
C LEU A 488 -11.63 -26.34 2.02
N LEU A 489 -12.39 -27.29 2.57
CA LEU A 489 -12.23 -27.80 3.94
C LEU A 489 -11.10 -28.85 4.07
N GLY A 490 -10.39 -29.17 2.99
CA GLY A 490 -9.27 -30.11 2.99
C GLY A 490 -9.65 -31.59 3.01
N PHE A 491 -10.91 -31.94 2.70
CA PHE A 491 -11.34 -33.34 2.60
C PHE A 491 -11.09 -33.96 1.23
N LEU A 492 -11.03 -33.12 0.19
CA LEU A 492 -10.78 -33.50 -1.19
C LEU A 492 -9.69 -32.60 -1.79
N THR A 493 -8.91 -33.11 -2.73
CA THR A 493 -8.13 -32.29 -3.68
C THR A 493 -8.92 -32.11 -4.97
N ILE A 494 -8.67 -31.01 -5.68
CA ILE A 494 -9.19 -30.78 -7.02
C ILE A 494 -8.04 -31.02 -8.00
N GLU A 495 -8.20 -32.01 -8.87
CA GLU A 495 -7.22 -32.41 -9.87
C GLU A 495 -7.78 -32.20 -11.30
N GLN A 496 -6.87 -32.01 -12.27
CA GLN A 496 -7.23 -32.02 -13.69
C GLN A 496 -7.04 -33.43 -14.26
N GLY A 497 -8.14 -34.14 -14.43
CA GLY A 497 -8.18 -35.42 -15.12
C GLY A 497 -8.55 -35.29 -16.59
N LYS A 498 -8.66 -36.42 -17.28
CA LYS A 498 -9.18 -36.51 -18.65
C LYS A 498 -10.36 -37.48 -18.71
N ASP A 499 -11.38 -37.17 -19.49
CA ASP A 499 -12.46 -38.12 -19.80
C ASP A 499 -12.01 -39.17 -20.83
N ASP A 500 -12.89 -40.14 -21.13
CA ASP A 500 -12.63 -41.20 -22.13
C ASP A 500 -12.34 -40.65 -23.55
N ARG A 501 -12.64 -39.36 -23.78
CA ARG A 501 -12.37 -38.64 -25.04
C ARG A 501 -11.16 -37.70 -24.92
N SER A 502 -10.32 -37.89 -23.89
CA SER A 502 -9.15 -37.07 -23.59
C SER A 502 -9.44 -35.58 -23.35
N ARG A 503 -10.69 -35.21 -23.07
CA ARG A 503 -11.05 -33.82 -22.72
C ARG A 503 -10.74 -33.57 -21.25
N PRO A 504 -10.18 -32.40 -20.91
CA PRO A 504 -9.90 -32.06 -19.52
C PRO A 504 -11.20 -32.05 -18.70
N ARG A 505 -11.17 -32.69 -17.54
CA ARG A 505 -12.28 -32.73 -16.58
C ARG A 505 -11.77 -32.50 -15.17
N LYS A 506 -12.63 -31.92 -14.33
CA LYS A 506 -12.37 -31.72 -12.90
C LYS A 506 -12.60 -33.02 -12.16
N GLU A 507 -11.59 -33.50 -11.46
CA GLU A 507 -11.65 -34.69 -10.59
C GLU A 507 -11.42 -34.29 -9.13
N TYR A 508 -12.08 -35.01 -8.24
CA TYR A 508 -11.97 -34.85 -6.80
C TYR A 508 -11.35 -36.11 -6.23
N ARG A 509 -10.25 -35.98 -5.49
CA ARG A 509 -9.56 -37.12 -4.85
C ARG A 509 -9.55 -36.95 -3.33
N ALA A 510 -9.80 -38.02 -2.59
CA ALA A 510 -9.69 -37.97 -1.13
C ALA A 510 -8.24 -37.69 -0.70
N VAL A 511 -8.05 -36.81 0.29
CA VAL A 511 -6.71 -36.50 0.81
C VAL A 511 -6.14 -37.71 1.55
N PRO A 512 -5.00 -38.28 1.13
CA PRO A 512 -4.41 -39.44 1.79
C PRO A 512 -4.10 -39.18 3.26
N GLY A 513 -4.38 -40.15 4.13
CA GLY A 513 -4.10 -40.05 5.56
C GLY A 513 -5.13 -39.25 6.37
N MET A 514 -6.18 -38.72 5.73
CA MET A 514 -7.29 -38.12 6.45
C MET A 514 -8.10 -39.21 7.17
N LYS A 515 -7.94 -39.32 8.49
CA LYS A 515 -8.65 -40.32 9.30
C LYS A 515 -10.14 -39.99 9.37
N VAL A 516 -10.96 -40.68 8.57
CA VAL A 516 -12.41 -40.67 8.72
C VAL A 516 -12.77 -41.55 9.92
N ASN A 517 -12.85 -40.95 11.11
CA ASN A 517 -13.36 -41.65 12.29
C ASN A 517 -14.88 -41.67 12.24
N VAL A 518 -15.46 -42.76 11.72
CA VAL A 518 -16.92 -42.98 11.78
C VAL A 518 -17.30 -43.36 13.21
N VAL A 519 -17.71 -42.36 13.99
CA VAL A 519 -18.28 -42.59 15.32
C VAL A 519 -19.75 -42.98 15.12
N LYS A 520 -20.07 -44.27 15.25
CA LYS A 520 -21.47 -44.71 15.36
C LYS A 520 -22.00 -44.21 16.70
N ARG A 521 -22.95 -43.26 16.66
CA ARG A 521 -23.75 -42.92 17.84
C ARG A 521 -24.89 -43.90 18.01
#